data_AF-A0A0P0N5P5-F1
#
_entry.id   AF-A0A0P0N5P5-F1
#
_cell.length_a   1.000
_cell.length_b   1.000
_cell.length_c   1.000
_cell.angle_alpha   90.00
_cell.angle_beta   90.00
_cell.angle_gamma   90.00
#
_symmetry.space_group_name_H-M   'P 1'
#
loop_
_entity.id
_entity.type
_entity.pdbx_description
1 polymer ?
#
loop_
_entity_poly.entity_id
_entity_poly.type
_entity_poly.pdbx_seq_one_letter_code
_entity_poly.pdbx_strand_id
1 'polypeptide(L)'
;MSATPIVDIAKLAGTGIEEARKTIEAERFYIRVYALPRPRLRIRSPKKRIIDVDEGKLARLEYALIRSILEAASKGSKPSFKDFAELAGDYKAAAAYIAALWRAGLVEFDDASKAAEIYAAAVSLSQKGYERKIARALDATFTIKTDKLAELPADQLLCIRREGKIYCRYIVSNTARSQAKAQVRALSDTLAS
;
A
#
# COMPACT_ATOMS: atom_id res chain seq x y z
N MET A 1 -34.49 7.77 -0.23
CA MET A 1 -33.30 7.57 0.64
C MET A 1 -32.07 7.74 -0.24
N SER A 2 -31.20 8.71 0.04
CA SER A 2 -29.93 8.86 -0.68
C SER A 2 -29.02 7.66 -0.36
N ALA A 3 -28.34 7.13 -1.37
CA ALA A 3 -27.37 6.06 -1.16
C ALA A 3 -26.23 6.58 -0.27
N THR A 4 -25.82 5.79 0.73
CA THR A 4 -24.67 6.12 1.58
C THR A 4 -23.42 6.21 0.68
N PRO A 5 -22.64 7.31 0.75
CA PRO A 5 -21.55 7.51 -0.18
C PRO A 5 -20.38 6.57 0.10
N ILE A 6 -19.57 6.27 -0.93
CA ILE A 6 -18.49 5.29 -0.89
C ILE A 6 -17.17 5.94 -1.24
N VAL A 7 -16.19 5.78 -0.35
CA VAL A 7 -14.79 6.10 -0.57
C VAL A 7 -14.07 4.86 -1.09
N ASP A 8 -13.57 4.92 -2.32
CA ASP A 8 -12.91 3.80 -2.98
C ASP A 8 -11.40 4.03 -3.07
N ILE A 9 -10.61 3.22 -2.36
CA ILE A 9 -9.15 3.36 -2.31
C ILE A 9 -8.51 3.28 -3.70
N ALA A 10 -9.07 2.47 -4.62
CA ALA A 10 -8.56 2.38 -5.98
C ALA A 10 -8.78 3.66 -6.77
N LYS A 11 -9.90 4.36 -6.55
CA LYS A 11 -10.18 5.65 -7.21
C LYS A 11 -9.30 6.76 -6.66
N LEU A 12 -9.09 6.80 -5.34
CA LEU A 12 -8.24 7.81 -4.71
C LEU A 12 -6.79 7.77 -5.17
N ALA A 13 -6.29 6.59 -5.51
CA ALA A 13 -4.96 6.44 -6.12
C ALA A 13 -4.85 7.12 -7.50
N GLY A 14 -5.97 7.41 -8.19
CA GLY A 14 -5.99 8.00 -9.54
C GLY A 14 -6.57 9.42 -9.64
N THR A 15 -7.59 9.78 -8.85
CA THR A 15 -8.31 11.07 -8.98
C THR A 15 -8.03 12.08 -7.86
N GLY A 16 -7.20 11.72 -6.87
CA GLY A 16 -6.83 12.59 -5.76
C GLY A 16 -7.74 12.44 -4.52
N ILE A 17 -7.38 13.17 -3.46
CA ILE A 17 -7.92 12.98 -2.09
C ILE A 17 -9.13 13.88 -1.78
N GLU A 18 -9.36 14.92 -2.58
CA GLU A 18 -10.40 15.93 -2.32
C GLU A 18 -11.83 15.37 -2.35
N GLU A 19 -12.11 14.41 -3.24
CA GLU A 19 -13.42 13.73 -3.28
C GLU A 19 -13.65 12.84 -2.04
N ALA A 20 -12.59 12.23 -1.50
CA ALA A 20 -12.68 11.52 -0.22
C ALA A 20 -12.96 12.48 0.93
N ARG A 21 -12.31 13.65 1.00
CA ARG A 21 -12.55 14.65 2.05
C ARG A 21 -14.03 15.03 2.11
N LYS A 22 -14.62 15.40 0.98
CA LYS A 22 -16.06 15.75 0.87
C LYS A 22 -16.98 14.59 1.25
N THR A 23 -16.66 13.38 0.83
CA THR A 23 -17.46 12.19 1.16
C THR A 23 -17.45 11.89 2.65
N ILE A 24 -16.31 12.10 3.30
CA ILE A 24 -16.10 11.82 4.73
C ILE A 24 -16.77 12.88 5.62
N GLU A 25 -17.04 14.08 5.08
CA GLU A 25 -17.85 15.11 5.74
C GLU A 25 -19.33 14.75 5.86
N ALA A 26 -19.83 13.78 5.09
CA ALA A 26 -21.22 13.29 5.20
C ALA A 26 -21.52 12.50 6.49
N GLU A 27 -20.60 12.51 7.47
CA GLU A 27 -20.58 11.81 8.76
C GLU A 27 -20.64 10.28 8.70
N ARG A 28 -21.44 9.68 7.81
CA ARG A 28 -21.58 8.23 7.61
C ARG A 28 -21.32 7.85 6.16
N PHE A 29 -20.38 6.94 5.94
CA PHE A 29 -19.91 6.56 4.60
C PHE A 29 -19.38 5.12 4.60
N TYR A 30 -19.22 4.54 3.42
CA TYR A 30 -18.51 3.27 3.26
C TYR A 30 -17.08 3.52 2.79
N ILE A 31 -16.14 2.70 3.26
CA ILE A 31 -14.79 2.60 2.66
C ILE A 31 -14.70 1.25 1.97
N ARG A 32 -14.35 1.25 0.68
CA ARG A 32 -14.02 0.04 -0.07
C ARG A 32 -12.54 -0.28 0.11
N VAL A 33 -12.26 -1.45 0.70
CA VAL A 33 -10.90 -1.99 0.90
C VAL A 33 -10.71 -3.25 0.06
N TYR A 34 -9.48 -3.48 -0.39
CA TYR A 34 -9.15 -4.55 -1.33
C TYR A 34 -8.28 -5.63 -0.69
N ALA A 35 -8.47 -6.89 -1.10
CA ALA A 35 -7.66 -8.02 -0.70
C ALA A 35 -6.37 -8.06 -1.52
N LEU A 36 -5.41 -7.18 -1.19
CA LEU A 36 -4.08 -7.19 -1.82
C LEU A 36 -3.41 -8.56 -1.62
N PRO A 37 -2.66 -9.05 -2.63
CA PRO A 37 -1.94 -10.30 -2.51
C PRO A 37 -0.93 -10.27 -1.37
N ARG A 38 -1.04 -11.25 -0.47
CA ARG A 38 -0.10 -11.47 0.64
C ARG A 38 0.68 -12.77 0.44
N PRO A 39 1.60 -12.82 -0.53
CA PRO A 39 2.44 -14.00 -0.72
C PRO A 39 3.35 -14.19 0.50
N ARG A 40 3.77 -15.44 0.73
CA ARG A 40 4.77 -15.74 1.75
C ARG A 40 6.12 -15.15 1.33
N LEU A 41 6.45 -13.98 1.88
CA LEU A 41 7.71 -13.31 1.62
C LEU A 41 8.80 -13.85 2.54
N ARG A 42 9.97 -14.16 1.97
CA ARG A 42 11.16 -14.58 2.71
C ARG A 42 12.26 -13.58 2.52
N ILE A 43 12.78 -13.03 3.61
CA ILE A 43 13.87 -12.05 3.59
C ILE A 43 15.01 -12.50 4.48
N ARG A 44 16.24 -12.12 4.12
CA ARG A 44 17.41 -12.35 4.97
C ARG A 44 17.59 -11.19 5.94
N SER A 45 17.45 -11.48 7.23
CA SER A 45 17.63 -10.54 8.35
C SER A 45 19.08 -10.04 8.49
N PRO A 46 19.33 -8.96 9.26
CA PRO A 46 20.69 -8.50 9.57
C PRO A 46 21.57 -9.57 10.21
N LYS A 47 20.99 -10.50 10.99
CA LYS A 47 21.68 -11.67 11.57
C LYS A 47 21.92 -12.80 10.58
N LYS A 48 21.83 -12.53 9.27
CA LYS A 48 22.03 -13.47 8.15
C LYS A 48 21.09 -14.69 8.14
N ARG A 49 20.00 -14.69 8.91
CA ARG A 49 18.96 -15.74 8.91
C ARG A 49 17.85 -15.40 7.92
N ILE A 50 17.33 -16.40 7.23
CA ILE A 50 16.11 -16.27 6.42
C ILE A 50 14.92 -16.28 7.38
N ILE A 51 14.06 -15.26 7.27
CA ILE A 51 12.83 -15.14 8.05
C ILE A 51 11.65 -14.98 7.10
N ASP A 52 10.52 -15.58 7.45
CA ASP A 52 9.25 -15.27 6.81
C ASP A 52 8.75 -13.92 7.34
N VAL A 53 8.20 -13.08 6.45
CA VAL A 53 7.54 -11.83 6.83
C VAL A 53 6.19 -12.19 7.43
N ASP A 54 6.00 -11.85 8.71
CA ASP A 54 4.76 -12.11 9.43
C ASP A 54 3.62 -11.17 9.01
N GLU A 55 2.42 -11.51 9.45
CA GLU A 55 1.17 -10.80 9.18
C GLU A 55 1.21 -9.32 9.64
N GLY A 56 1.88 -9.03 10.76
CA GLY A 56 2.01 -7.67 11.28
C GLY A 56 2.91 -6.81 10.39
N LYS A 57 4.00 -7.38 9.89
CA LYS A 57 4.87 -6.73 8.90
C LYS A 57 4.20 -6.55 7.55
N LEU A 58 3.43 -7.53 7.07
CA LEU A 58 2.65 -7.40 5.85
C LEU A 58 1.63 -6.25 5.96
N ALA A 59 0.91 -6.16 7.09
CA ALA A 59 -0.01 -5.05 7.34
C ALA A 59 0.71 -3.69 7.36
N ARG A 60 1.93 -3.61 7.90
CA ARG A 60 2.75 -2.38 7.85
C ARG A 60 3.18 -2.02 6.44
N LEU A 61 3.60 -3.00 5.64
CA LEU A 61 3.98 -2.80 4.24
C LEU A 61 2.80 -2.31 3.40
N GLU A 62 1.61 -2.86 3.60
CA GLU A 62 0.39 -2.38 2.94
C GLU A 62 0.02 -0.97 3.34
N TYR A 63 0.06 -0.68 4.65
CA TYR A 63 -0.14 0.68 5.14
C TYR A 63 0.82 1.65 4.45
N ALA A 64 2.12 1.34 4.43
CA ALA A 64 3.14 2.17 3.82
C ALA A 64 2.92 2.36 2.31
N LEU A 65 2.57 1.28 1.60
CA LEU A 65 2.28 1.32 0.17
C LEU A 65 1.13 2.26 -0.13
N ILE A 66 -0.03 2.03 0.50
CA ILE A 66 -1.24 2.84 0.26
C ILE A 66 -0.99 4.30 0.68
N ARG A 67 -0.36 4.52 1.83
CA ARG A 67 -0.03 5.86 2.30
C ARG A 67 0.88 6.60 1.32
N SER A 68 1.95 5.96 0.83
CA SER A 68 2.85 6.57 -0.15
C SER A 68 2.14 6.95 -1.46
N ILE A 69 1.24 6.10 -1.94
CA ILE A 69 0.44 6.37 -3.15
C ILE A 69 -0.47 7.57 -2.92
N LEU A 70 -1.21 7.60 -1.81
CA LEU A 70 -2.13 8.68 -1.49
C LEU A 70 -1.40 10.02 -1.26
N GLU A 71 -0.28 10.02 -0.52
CA GLU A 71 0.53 11.23 -0.30
C GLU A 71 1.19 11.76 -1.58
N ALA A 72 1.56 10.89 -2.52
CA ALA A 72 2.06 11.31 -3.82
C ALA A 72 0.91 11.91 -4.67
N ALA A 73 -0.26 11.26 -4.66
CA ALA A 73 -1.44 11.73 -5.37
C ALA A 73 -1.91 13.12 -4.91
N SER A 74 -1.89 13.44 -3.60
CA SER A 74 -2.23 14.79 -3.13
C SER A 74 -1.26 15.87 -3.60
N LYS A 75 -0.02 15.49 -3.93
CA LYS A 75 1.03 16.41 -4.42
C LYS A 75 1.13 16.44 -5.95
N GLY A 76 0.28 15.68 -6.66
CA GLY A 76 0.37 15.54 -8.11
C GLY A 76 1.66 14.84 -8.57
N SER A 77 2.25 13.99 -7.72
CA SER A 77 3.46 13.23 -8.02
C SER A 77 3.21 11.72 -7.97
N LYS A 78 4.22 10.94 -8.35
CA LYS A 78 4.21 9.47 -8.21
C LYS A 78 4.97 9.06 -6.94
N PRO A 79 4.55 7.99 -6.25
CA PRO A 79 5.32 7.46 -5.13
C PRO A 79 6.66 6.93 -5.60
N SER A 80 7.71 7.17 -4.80
CA SER A 80 9.01 6.54 -5.00
C SER A 80 9.17 5.30 -4.12
N PHE A 81 9.99 4.35 -4.55
CA PHE A 81 10.33 3.18 -3.76
C PHE A 81 10.94 3.59 -2.40
N LYS A 82 11.80 4.61 -2.39
CA LYS A 82 12.39 5.16 -1.17
C LYS A 82 11.33 5.59 -0.16
N ASP A 83 10.36 6.42 -0.55
CA ASP A 83 9.33 6.93 0.36
C ASP A 83 8.50 5.78 0.96
N PHE A 84 8.10 4.82 0.11
CA PHE A 84 7.42 3.61 0.54
C PHE A 84 8.26 2.80 1.55
N ALA A 85 9.54 2.59 1.26
CA ALA A 85 10.44 1.80 2.10
C ALA A 85 10.74 2.48 3.45
N GLU A 86 10.85 3.80 3.47
CA GLU A 86 11.01 4.60 4.69
C GLU A 86 9.76 4.51 5.58
N LEU A 87 8.56 4.68 4.99
CA LEU A 87 7.29 4.50 5.71
C LEU A 87 7.12 3.09 6.27
N ALA A 88 7.59 2.07 5.54
CA ALA A 88 7.55 0.69 6.01
C ALA A 88 8.55 0.43 7.16
N GLY A 89 9.64 1.18 7.23
CA GLY A 89 10.74 1.00 8.18
C GLY A 89 11.56 -0.29 7.96
N ASP A 90 11.39 -0.96 6.83
CA ASP A 90 12.11 -2.17 6.44
C ASP A 90 12.27 -2.23 4.92
N TYR A 91 13.38 -1.68 4.43
CA TYR A 91 13.66 -1.58 3.00
C TYR A 91 13.68 -2.94 2.29
N LYS A 92 14.10 -4.00 2.97
CA LYS A 92 14.24 -5.31 2.34
C LYS A 92 12.89 -6.01 2.21
N ALA A 93 12.07 -5.91 3.25
CA ALA A 93 10.69 -6.36 3.18
C ALA A 93 9.89 -5.53 2.15
N ALA A 94 10.13 -4.22 2.09
CA ALA A 94 9.57 -3.32 1.09
C ALA A 94 9.93 -3.76 -0.33
N ALA A 95 11.22 -3.98 -0.62
CA ALA A 95 11.68 -4.47 -1.93
C ALA A 95 11.02 -5.80 -2.30
N ALA A 96 10.94 -6.75 -1.36
CA ALA A 96 10.30 -8.04 -1.60
C ALA A 96 8.80 -7.91 -1.89
N TYR A 97 8.10 -7.04 -1.15
CA TYR A 97 6.67 -6.86 -1.32
C TYR A 97 6.33 -6.15 -2.63
N ILE A 98 6.97 -5.02 -2.93
CA ILE A 98 6.69 -4.28 -4.17
C ILE A 98 7.09 -5.08 -5.41
N ALA A 99 8.16 -5.87 -5.35
CA ALA A 99 8.53 -6.79 -6.42
C ALA A 99 7.48 -7.88 -6.63
N ALA A 100 6.85 -8.37 -5.56
CA ALA A 100 5.76 -9.34 -5.68
C ALA A 100 4.51 -8.72 -6.32
N LEU A 101 4.16 -7.49 -5.96
CA LEU A 101 3.04 -6.76 -6.57
C LEU A 101 3.29 -6.43 -8.03
N TRP A 102 4.53 -6.05 -8.39
CA TRP A 102 4.95 -5.85 -9.77
C TRP A 102 4.81 -7.13 -10.60
N ARG A 103 5.27 -8.27 -10.05
CA ARG A 103 5.10 -9.58 -10.71
C ARG A 103 3.64 -10.03 -10.82
N ALA A 104 2.79 -9.60 -9.90
CA ALA A 104 1.35 -9.84 -9.97
C ALA A 104 0.63 -8.89 -10.95
N GLY A 105 1.35 -7.96 -11.58
CA GLY A 105 0.77 -6.97 -12.50
C GLY A 105 -0.01 -5.86 -11.82
N LEU A 106 0.07 -5.73 -10.49
CA LEU A 106 -0.63 -4.69 -9.72
C LEU A 106 0.14 -3.37 -9.66
N VAL A 107 1.47 -3.44 -9.79
CA VAL A 107 2.35 -2.27 -9.78
C VAL A 107 3.10 -2.20 -11.09
N GLU A 108 3.32 -1.00 -11.58
CA GLU A 108 4.16 -0.69 -12.73
C GLU A 108 5.22 0.32 -12.33
N PHE A 109 6.45 0.09 -12.76
CA PHE A 109 7.55 1.04 -12.59
C PHE A 109 7.73 1.81 -13.89
N ASP A 110 8.05 3.10 -13.76
CA ASP A 110 8.32 3.95 -14.93
C ASP A 110 9.62 3.53 -15.65
N ASP A 111 10.59 3.01 -14.88
CA ASP A 111 11.85 2.48 -15.37
C ASP A 111 11.94 0.96 -15.11
N ALA A 112 11.82 0.18 -16.18
CA ALA A 112 11.90 -1.27 -16.13
C ALA A 112 13.26 -1.79 -15.64
N SER A 113 14.36 -1.04 -15.86
CA SER A 113 15.70 -1.40 -15.38
C SER A 113 15.76 -1.29 -13.86
N LYS A 114 15.17 -0.24 -13.29
CA LYS A 114 15.06 -0.08 -11.83
C LYS A 114 14.13 -1.12 -11.21
N ALA A 115 13.03 -1.47 -11.88
CA ALA A 115 12.16 -2.57 -11.46
C ALA A 115 12.95 -3.89 -11.34
N ALA A 116 13.78 -4.18 -12.34
CA ALA A 116 14.65 -5.35 -12.34
C ALA A 116 15.69 -5.32 -11.21
N GLU A 117 16.28 -4.16 -10.90
CA GLU A 117 17.21 -3.99 -9.77
C GLU A 117 16.50 -4.20 -8.41
N ILE A 118 15.28 -3.69 -8.23
CA ILE A 118 14.48 -3.94 -7.01
C ILE A 118 14.16 -5.44 -6.87
N TYR A 119 13.73 -6.08 -7.97
CA TYR A 119 13.47 -7.51 -7.97
C TYR A 119 14.75 -8.32 -7.65
N ALA A 120 15.88 -7.98 -8.26
CA ALA A 120 17.16 -8.62 -8.03
C ALA A 120 17.70 -8.37 -6.62
N ALA A 121 17.35 -7.25 -5.99
CA ALA A 121 17.63 -6.95 -4.59
C ALA A 121 16.73 -7.79 -3.67
N ALA A 122 15.43 -7.88 -3.94
CA ALA A 122 14.46 -8.65 -3.17
C ALA A 122 14.86 -10.13 -3.01
N VAL A 123 15.37 -10.75 -4.08
CA VAL A 123 15.83 -12.15 -4.06
C VAL A 123 17.28 -12.31 -3.60
N SER A 124 17.99 -11.21 -3.31
CA SER A 124 19.40 -11.26 -2.94
C SER A 124 19.59 -11.86 -1.54
N LEU A 125 20.25 -13.01 -1.50
CA LEU A 125 20.69 -13.62 -0.25
C LEU A 125 21.92 -12.90 0.35
N SER A 126 22.67 -12.10 -0.41
CA SER A 126 23.80 -11.33 0.11
C SER A 126 23.36 -9.93 0.55
N GLN A 127 23.85 -9.47 1.71
CA GLN A 127 23.62 -8.11 2.21
C GLN A 127 24.29 -7.07 1.31
N LYS A 128 25.58 -7.25 1.01
CA LYS A 128 26.32 -6.37 0.07
C LYS A 128 25.72 -6.40 -1.33
N GLY A 129 25.25 -7.57 -1.78
CA GLY A 129 24.56 -7.71 -3.05
C GLY A 129 23.21 -7.01 -3.08
N TYR A 130 22.50 -6.99 -1.95
CA TYR A 130 21.25 -6.25 -1.79
C TYR A 130 21.50 -4.74 -1.83
N GLU A 131 22.42 -4.23 -1.00
CA GLU A 131 22.74 -2.80 -0.88
C GLU A 131 23.17 -2.19 -2.20
N ARG A 132 24.04 -2.88 -2.96
CA ARG A 132 24.52 -2.39 -4.26
C ARG A 132 23.39 -2.23 -5.28
N LYS A 133 22.44 -3.17 -5.32
CA LYS A 133 21.34 -3.16 -6.28
C LYS A 133 20.28 -2.15 -5.88
N ILE A 134 19.88 -2.17 -4.61
CA ILE A 134 18.81 -1.29 -4.13
C ILE A 134 19.21 0.18 -4.23
N ALA A 135 20.49 0.52 -4.00
CA ALA A 135 21.00 1.89 -4.15
C ALA A 135 20.80 2.47 -5.56
N ARG A 136 20.71 1.62 -6.61
CA ARG A 136 20.48 2.05 -8.00
C ARG A 136 19.01 2.28 -8.34
N ALA A 137 18.11 1.91 -7.44
CA ALA A 137 16.67 1.91 -7.67
C ALA A 137 15.89 2.55 -6.52
N LEU A 138 16.55 3.30 -5.63
CA LEU A 138 15.88 4.01 -4.53
C LEU A 138 14.87 5.03 -5.04
N ASP A 139 15.24 5.75 -6.09
CA ASP A 139 14.42 6.77 -6.75
C ASP A 139 13.45 6.18 -7.79
N ALA A 140 13.28 4.86 -7.83
CA ALA A 140 12.33 4.23 -8.74
C ALA A 140 10.90 4.68 -8.41
N THR A 141 10.25 5.36 -9.35
CA THR A 141 8.83 5.72 -9.24
C THR A 141 7.96 4.57 -9.73
N PHE A 142 6.79 4.44 -9.12
CA PHE A 142 5.83 3.40 -9.49
C PHE A 142 4.40 3.92 -9.45
N THR A 143 3.51 3.18 -10.08
CA THR A 143 2.06 3.43 -10.09
C THR A 143 1.34 2.12 -9.82
N ILE A 144 0.23 2.19 -9.07
CA ILE A 144 -0.67 1.06 -8.90
C ILE A 144 -1.64 1.02 -10.08
N LYS A 145 -1.81 -0.14 -10.72
CA LYS A 145 -2.77 -0.33 -11.80
C LYS A 145 -4.17 -0.39 -11.19
N THR A 146 -4.87 0.74 -11.19
CA THR A 146 -6.15 0.92 -10.47
C THR A 146 -7.26 0.03 -11.03
N ASP A 147 -7.24 -0.24 -12.34
CA ASP A 147 -8.04 -1.24 -13.03
C ASP A 147 -7.81 -2.63 -12.45
N LYS A 148 -6.54 -3.04 -12.28
CA LYS A 148 -6.18 -4.33 -11.67
C LYS A 148 -6.47 -4.41 -10.19
N LEU A 149 -6.33 -3.30 -9.47
CA LEU A 149 -6.73 -3.23 -8.07
C LEU A 149 -8.24 -3.41 -7.91
N ALA A 150 -9.05 -2.83 -8.81
CA ALA A 150 -10.50 -2.91 -8.79
C ALA A 150 -11.04 -4.33 -9.09
N GLU A 151 -10.25 -5.16 -9.80
CA GLU A 151 -10.54 -6.58 -10.06
C GLU A 151 -10.37 -7.48 -8.82
N LEU A 152 -9.67 -7.02 -7.77
CA LEU A 152 -9.43 -7.83 -6.57
C LEU A 152 -10.70 -7.99 -5.70
N PRO A 153 -10.81 -9.10 -4.94
CA PRO A 153 -11.84 -9.22 -3.91
C PRO A 153 -11.81 -8.02 -2.96
N ALA A 154 -12.97 -7.51 -2.59
CA ALA A 154 -13.09 -6.30 -1.79
C ALA A 154 -14.16 -6.44 -0.71
N ASP A 155 -14.05 -5.64 0.34
CA ASP A 155 -15.10 -5.45 1.35
C ASP A 155 -15.49 -3.97 1.42
N GLN A 156 -16.73 -3.70 1.81
CA GLN A 156 -17.20 -2.35 2.13
C GLN A 156 -17.38 -2.21 3.64
N LEU A 157 -16.57 -1.35 4.25
CA LEU A 157 -16.60 -1.09 5.68
C LEU A 157 -17.49 0.12 5.95
N LEU A 158 -18.51 -0.07 6.77
CA LEU A 158 -19.30 1.06 7.24
C LEU A 158 -18.46 1.87 8.24
N CYS A 159 -18.29 3.15 7.96
CA CYS A 159 -17.50 4.07 8.77
C CYS A 159 -18.31 5.32 9.14
N ILE A 160 -17.93 5.91 10.27
CA ILE A 160 -18.43 7.21 10.72
C ILE A 160 -17.26 8.14 11.02
N ARG A 161 -17.41 9.43 10.73
CA ARG A 161 -16.51 10.49 11.17
C ARG A 161 -17.09 11.12 12.43
N ARG A 162 -16.32 11.14 13.52
CA ARG A 162 -16.69 11.82 14.77
C ARG A 162 -15.44 12.47 15.37
N GLU A 163 -15.54 13.73 15.77
CA GLU A 163 -14.43 14.45 16.43
C GLU A 163 -13.12 14.41 15.62
N GLY A 164 -13.22 14.52 14.30
CA GLY A 164 -12.07 14.46 13.39
C GLY A 164 -11.45 13.07 13.20
N LYS A 165 -12.03 12.02 13.79
CA LYS A 165 -11.55 10.63 13.69
C LYS A 165 -12.51 9.76 12.90
N ILE A 166 -11.96 8.76 12.20
CA ILE A 166 -12.73 7.78 11.43
C ILE A 166 -12.87 6.50 12.26
N TYR A 167 -14.11 6.07 12.49
CA TYR A 167 -14.45 4.83 13.18
C TYR A 167 -15.15 3.88 12.22
N CYS A 168 -14.55 2.72 11.95
CA CYS A 168 -15.09 1.74 11.01
C CYS A 168 -15.52 0.45 11.71
N ARG A 169 -16.60 -0.15 11.22
CA ARG A 169 -17.05 -1.49 11.60
C ARG A 169 -16.36 -2.52 10.70
N TYR A 170 -15.42 -3.27 11.28
CA TYR A 170 -14.62 -4.26 10.58
C TYR A 170 -15.31 -5.63 10.50
N ILE A 171 -16.46 -5.69 9.84
CA ILE A 171 -17.04 -6.97 9.40
C ILE A 171 -16.55 -7.19 7.98
N VAL A 172 -15.64 -8.14 7.82
CA VAL A 172 -14.94 -8.43 6.56
C VAL A 172 -15.17 -9.87 6.15
N SER A 173 -15.32 -10.10 4.86
CA SER A 173 -15.57 -11.42 4.27
C SER A 173 -14.45 -11.87 3.34
N ASN A 174 -13.86 -10.92 2.60
CA ASN A 174 -12.84 -11.19 1.59
C ASN A 174 -11.43 -10.77 2.04
N THR A 175 -11.34 -9.75 2.90
CA THR A 175 -10.09 -9.14 3.35
C THR A 175 -9.71 -9.60 4.76
N ALA A 176 -8.41 -9.78 5.00
CA ALA A 176 -7.93 -9.98 6.36
C ALA A 176 -8.21 -8.73 7.21
N ARG A 177 -8.65 -8.88 8.46
CA ARG A 177 -8.93 -7.72 9.33
C ARG A 177 -7.72 -6.79 9.50
N SER A 178 -6.51 -7.35 9.53
CA SER A 178 -5.25 -6.60 9.61
C SER A 178 -5.02 -5.73 8.36
N GLN A 179 -5.35 -6.24 7.17
CA GLN A 179 -5.28 -5.56 5.87
C GLN A 179 -6.29 -4.42 5.78
N ALA A 180 -7.54 -4.71 6.12
CA ALA A 180 -8.60 -3.70 6.18
C ALA A 180 -8.22 -2.54 7.10
N LYS A 181 -7.68 -2.83 8.30
CA LYS A 181 -7.17 -1.80 9.23
C LYS A 181 -6.01 -1.00 8.66
N ALA A 182 -5.07 -1.66 7.99
CA ALA A 182 -3.91 -0.98 7.39
C ALA A 182 -4.35 0.03 6.32
N GLN A 183 -5.26 -0.37 5.43
CA GLN A 183 -5.81 0.48 4.38
C GLN A 183 -6.62 1.66 4.92
N VAL A 184 -7.52 1.42 5.88
CA VAL A 184 -8.29 2.50 6.52
C VAL A 184 -7.37 3.48 7.26
N ARG A 185 -6.35 2.97 7.96
CA ARG A 185 -5.38 3.81 8.66
C ARG A 185 -4.56 4.67 7.70
N ALA A 186 -4.09 4.10 6.59
CA ALA A 186 -3.35 4.86 5.57
C ALA A 186 -4.19 6.04 5.06
N LEU A 187 -5.45 5.79 4.70
CA LEU A 187 -6.38 6.84 4.30
C LEU A 187 -6.58 7.90 5.41
N SER A 188 -6.84 7.47 6.64
CA SER A 188 -7.07 8.38 7.77
C SER A 188 -5.88 9.28 8.05
N ASP A 189 -4.66 8.72 8.03
CA ASP A 189 -3.43 9.46 8.30
C ASP A 189 -3.13 10.47 7.17
N THR A 190 -3.38 10.10 5.91
CA THR A 190 -3.20 11.02 4.78
C THR A 190 -4.22 12.15 4.78
N LEU A 191 -5.46 11.92 5.23
CA LEU A 191 -6.48 12.97 5.34
C LEU A 191 -6.25 13.93 6.51
N ALA A 192 -5.59 13.47 7.56
CA ALA A 192 -5.25 14.26 8.74
C ALA A 192 -4.01 15.15 8.54
N SER A 193 -3.21 14.86 7.50
CA SER A 193 -2.07 15.66 7.07
C SER A 193 -2.51 16.76 6.11
#